data_AF-A0A0D3EK16-F1
#
_entry.id   AF-A0A0D3EK16-F1
#
_cell.length_a   1.000
_cell.length_b   1.000
_cell.length_c   1.000
_cell.angle_alpha   90.00
_cell.angle_beta   90.00
_cell.angle_gamma   90.00
#
_symmetry.space_group_name_H-M   'P 1'
#
loop_
_entity.id
_entity.type
_entity.pdbx_description
1 polymer ?
#
loop_
_entity_poly.entity_id
_entity_poly.type
_entity_poly.pdbx_seq_one_letter_code
_entity_poly.pdbx_strand_id
1 'polypeptide(L)'
;MFKSNDILRKQTALKGERKMSVLVGITILFVVHVFGVYWCYKNGDLVRPLVALAPKEIPPFWHAIFIILVNDTMVRQTAMIIKCMLLMYYKNSKGRSYRRQGQMLTVVEYFLLLYRALLPAPVWYRFFLNKEYGSLFSSLTTGLYLTFKLTSVVEKVQSFLTALRALSHKDFHYGSYATSEQVSATGDMCAICQEKMHTPILLRCKHIFCEDCVSEWFERERTCPLCRALVKPADLRSFGDGSTSLFFQLF
;
A
#
# COMPACT_ATOMS: atom_id res chain seq x y z
N MET A 1 -4.99 -3.20 14.94
CA MET A 1 -4.67 -3.12 13.49
C MET A 1 -5.86 -3.44 12.59
N PHE A 2 -6.49 -4.61 12.66
CA PHE A 2 -7.63 -4.98 11.78
C PHE A 2 -8.77 -3.94 11.76
N LYS A 3 -9.27 -3.56 12.95
CA LYS A 3 -10.33 -2.56 13.08
C LYS A 3 -9.93 -1.18 12.52
N SER A 4 -8.71 -0.72 12.82
CA SER A 4 -8.20 0.55 12.31
C SER A 4 -8.05 0.54 10.78
N ASN A 5 -7.68 -0.59 10.19
CA ASN A 5 -7.60 -0.76 8.73
C ASN A 5 -8.99 -0.64 8.08
N ASP A 6 -10.01 -1.28 8.66
CA ASP A 6 -11.40 -1.14 8.19
C ASP A 6 -11.92 0.30 8.33
N ILE A 7 -11.66 0.93 9.48
CA ILE A 7 -12.04 2.34 9.71
C ILE A 7 -11.37 3.25 8.68
N LEU A 8 -10.08 3.07 8.42
CA LEU A 8 -9.35 3.89 7.44
C LEU A 8 -9.95 3.73 6.04
N ARG A 9 -10.25 2.50 5.60
CA ARG A 9 -10.91 2.24 4.31
C ARG A 9 -12.26 2.95 4.20
N LYS A 10 -13.05 2.91 5.27
CA LYS A 10 -14.33 3.65 5.36
C LYS A 10 -14.10 5.16 5.24
N GLN A 11 -13.11 5.72 5.95
CA GLN A 11 -12.78 7.15 5.85
C GLN A 11 -12.25 7.54 4.46
N THR A 12 -11.50 6.67 3.79
CA THR A 12 -11.08 6.90 2.40
C THR A 12 -12.29 7.03 1.49
N ALA A 13 -13.26 6.11 1.61
CA ALA A 13 -14.48 6.07 0.79
C ALA A 13 -15.39 7.28 0.97
N LEU A 14 -15.44 7.87 2.18
CA LEU A 14 -16.27 9.05 2.49
C LEU A 14 -15.78 10.36 1.82
N LYS A 15 -14.55 10.38 1.26
CA LYS A 15 -13.99 11.58 0.58
C LYS A 15 -14.14 12.85 1.42
N GLY A 16 -14.86 13.87 0.94
CA GLY A 16 -15.06 15.15 1.64
C GLY A 16 -15.85 15.04 2.94
N GLU A 17 -16.69 14.01 3.09
CA GLU A 17 -17.52 13.76 4.28
C GLU A 17 -16.80 12.98 5.38
N ARG A 18 -15.51 12.66 5.18
CA ARG A 18 -14.73 11.91 6.17
C ARG A 18 -14.56 12.70 7.47
N LYS A 19 -14.59 12.00 8.60
CA LYS A 19 -14.52 12.56 9.95
C LYS A 19 -13.06 12.77 10.37
N MET A 20 -12.62 14.04 10.43
CA MET A 20 -11.25 14.39 10.84
C MET A 20 -10.90 13.92 12.24
N SER A 21 -11.83 14.01 13.19
CA SER A 21 -11.62 13.54 14.57
C SER A 21 -11.22 12.07 14.64
N VAL A 22 -11.78 11.23 13.76
CA VAL A 22 -11.45 9.79 13.69
C VAL A 22 -10.02 9.59 13.19
N LEU A 23 -9.61 10.30 12.13
CA LEU A 23 -8.26 10.19 11.59
C LEU A 23 -7.21 10.73 12.57
N VAL A 24 -7.48 11.86 13.21
CA VAL A 24 -6.63 12.45 14.26
C VAL A 24 -6.50 11.48 15.43
N GLY A 25 -7.60 10.90 15.90
CA GLY A 25 -7.59 9.92 17.00
C GLY A 25 -6.75 8.67 16.68
N ILE A 26 -6.92 8.10 15.48
CA ILE A 26 -6.08 6.96 15.03
C ILE A 26 -4.61 7.36 14.96
N THR A 27 -4.31 8.56 14.44
CA THR A 27 -2.94 9.06 14.34
C THR A 27 -2.30 9.20 15.72
N ILE A 28 -2.96 9.88 16.66
CA ILE A 28 -2.44 10.08 18.02
C ILE A 28 -2.20 8.74 18.71
N LEU A 29 -3.19 7.83 18.65
CA LEU A 29 -3.07 6.50 19.24
C LEU A 29 -1.83 5.76 18.74
N PHE A 30 -1.62 5.73 17.42
CA PHE A 30 -0.47 5.04 16.84
C PHE A 30 0.85 5.77 17.07
N VAL A 31 0.88 7.10 17.07
CA VAL A 31 2.10 7.87 17.40
C VAL A 31 2.53 7.57 18.83
N VAL A 32 1.60 7.64 19.78
CA VAL A 32 1.86 7.33 21.20
C VAL A 32 2.33 5.89 21.36
N HIS A 33 1.69 4.94 20.67
CA HIS A 33 2.07 3.53 20.77
C HIS A 33 3.47 3.25 20.17
N VAL A 34 3.75 3.74 18.96
CA VAL A 34 5.06 3.57 18.30
C VAL A 34 6.16 4.19 19.13
N PHE A 35 5.96 5.44 19.59
CA PHE A 35 6.93 6.13 20.42
C PHE A 35 7.13 5.42 21.76
N GLY A 36 6.04 5.03 22.43
CA GLY A 36 6.09 4.32 23.71
C GLY A 36 6.86 3.00 23.62
N VAL A 37 6.65 2.21 22.58
CA VAL A 37 7.40 0.95 22.37
C VAL A 37 8.89 1.23 22.21
N TYR A 38 9.29 2.13 21.30
CA TYR A 38 10.73 2.42 21.12
C TYR A 38 11.36 3.10 22.33
N TRP A 39 10.60 3.85 23.12
CA TRP A 39 11.05 4.42 24.39
C TRP A 39 11.32 3.33 25.43
N CYS A 40 10.37 2.40 25.62
CA CYS A 40 10.52 1.28 26.57
C CYS A 40 11.72 0.39 26.23
N TYR A 41 12.05 0.25 24.94
CA TYR A 41 13.16 -0.60 24.46
C TYR A 41 14.36 0.22 23.95
N LYS A 42 14.53 1.47 24.40
CA LYS A 42 15.58 2.38 23.93
C LYS A 42 17.01 1.81 24.06
N ASN A 43 17.24 1.00 25.09
CA ASN A 43 18.54 0.37 25.36
C ASN A 43 18.70 -1.02 24.71
N GLY A 44 17.67 -1.53 24.04
CA GLY A 44 17.64 -2.86 23.45
C GLY A 44 17.96 -2.90 21.95
N ASP A 45 17.96 -4.12 21.39
CA ASP A 45 18.28 -4.36 19.97
C ASP A 45 17.14 -4.01 18.98
N LEU A 46 15.99 -3.50 19.45
CA LEU A 46 14.84 -3.22 18.58
C LEU A 46 15.08 -2.10 17.56
N VAL A 47 15.91 -1.11 17.87
CA VAL A 47 16.12 0.07 17.02
C VAL A 47 17.08 -0.21 15.85
N ARG A 48 18.05 -1.12 16.03
CA ARG A 48 19.08 -1.38 15.01
C ARG A 48 18.50 -1.98 13.72
N PRO A 49 17.68 -3.04 13.76
CA PRO A 49 17.06 -3.61 12.56
C PRO A 49 16.14 -2.63 11.82
N LEU A 50 15.53 -1.67 12.54
CA LEU A 50 14.74 -0.60 11.92
C LEU A 50 15.60 0.20 10.93
N VAL A 51 16.85 0.50 11.27
CA VAL A 51 17.78 1.20 10.36
C VAL A 51 18.62 0.24 9.51
N ALA A 52 18.12 -0.98 9.27
CA ALA A 52 18.77 -2.04 8.49
C ALA A 52 20.14 -2.48 9.03
N LEU A 53 20.39 -2.31 10.33
CA LEU A 53 21.61 -2.77 11.00
C LEU A 53 21.37 -4.08 11.77
N ALA A 54 22.37 -4.96 11.76
CA ALA A 54 22.34 -6.19 12.53
C ALA A 54 22.26 -5.92 14.05
N PRO A 55 21.55 -6.77 14.81
CA PRO A 55 21.62 -6.79 16.28
C PRO A 55 23.07 -6.92 16.77
N LYS A 56 23.38 -6.35 17.94
CA LYS A 56 24.75 -6.41 18.49
C LYS A 56 25.16 -7.85 18.79
N GLU A 57 24.30 -8.54 19.50
CA GLU A 57 24.51 -9.93 19.90
C GLU A 57 23.80 -10.87 18.93
N ILE A 58 24.15 -12.15 18.96
CA ILE A 58 23.45 -13.17 18.19
C ILE A 58 22.14 -13.46 18.93
N PRO A 59 20.97 -13.09 18.37
CA PRO A 59 19.72 -13.27 19.08
C PRO A 59 19.38 -14.76 19.15
N PRO A 60 18.90 -15.29 20.29
CA PRO A 60 18.20 -16.58 20.30
C PRO A 60 17.00 -16.56 19.34
N PHE A 61 16.58 -17.72 18.84
CA PHE A 61 15.51 -17.83 17.84
C PHE A 61 14.24 -17.03 18.22
N TRP A 62 13.74 -17.22 19.44
CA TRP A 62 12.54 -16.51 19.90
C TRP A 62 12.75 -15.00 20.06
N HIS A 63 13.96 -14.57 20.40
CA HIS A 63 14.29 -13.15 20.48
C HIS A 63 14.36 -12.52 19.09
N ALA A 64 14.90 -13.24 18.09
CA ALA A 64 14.88 -12.82 16.70
C ALA A 64 13.45 -12.63 16.19
N ILE A 65 12.58 -13.62 16.41
CA ILE A 65 11.15 -13.55 16.06
C ILE A 65 10.48 -12.36 16.73
N PHE A 66 10.73 -12.15 18.03
CA PHE A 66 10.18 -11.01 18.77
C PHE A 66 10.61 -9.67 18.17
N ILE A 67 11.90 -9.47 17.91
CA ILE A 67 12.44 -8.25 17.29
C ILE A 67 11.77 -7.98 15.95
N ILE A 68 11.64 -9.01 15.11
CA ILE A 68 11.04 -8.90 13.77
C ILE A 68 9.55 -8.56 13.88
N LEU A 69 8.81 -9.26 14.73
CA LEU A 69 7.36 -9.09 14.88
C LEU A 69 7.01 -7.69 15.41
N VAL A 70 7.74 -7.21 16.41
CA VAL A 70 7.54 -5.87 16.97
C VAL A 70 7.85 -4.81 15.92
N ASN A 71 9.00 -4.88 15.24
CA ASN A 71 9.35 -3.91 14.20
C ASN A 71 8.37 -3.93 13.02
N ASP A 72 7.94 -5.11 12.53
CA ASP A 72 6.92 -5.22 11.48
C ASP A 72 5.62 -4.53 11.89
N THR A 73 5.20 -4.74 13.15
CA THR A 73 4.00 -4.12 13.70
C THR A 73 4.15 -2.60 13.82
N MET A 74 5.30 -2.10 14.28
CA MET A 74 5.56 -0.67 14.43
C MET A 74 5.58 0.03 13.08
N VAL A 75 6.25 -0.54 12.09
CA VAL A 75 6.29 0.00 10.72
C VAL A 75 4.90 0.00 10.09
N ARG A 76 4.06 -1.01 10.36
CA ARG A 76 2.68 -1.03 9.92
C ARG A 76 1.81 0.05 10.60
N GLN A 77 2.08 0.39 11.85
CA GLN A 77 1.42 1.51 12.51
C GLN A 77 1.89 2.85 11.94
N THR A 78 3.19 3.00 11.68
CA THR A 78 3.75 4.17 10.96
C THR A 78 3.11 4.34 9.58
N ALA A 79 2.88 3.24 8.85
CA ALA A 79 2.14 3.25 7.60
C ALA A 79 0.73 3.84 7.75
N MET A 80 -0.01 3.39 8.77
CA MET A 80 -1.36 3.90 9.04
C MET A 80 -1.34 5.38 9.40
N ILE A 81 -0.34 5.85 10.14
CA ILE A 81 -0.14 7.28 10.46
C ILE A 81 0.04 8.09 9.17
N ILE A 82 0.95 7.68 8.29
CA ILE A 82 1.23 8.36 7.02
C ILE A 82 -0.04 8.40 6.15
N LYS A 83 -0.78 7.30 6.06
CA LYS A 83 -2.05 7.26 5.31
C LYS A 83 -3.10 8.18 5.91
N CYS A 84 -3.26 8.22 7.24
CA CYS A 84 -4.18 9.15 7.91
C CYS A 84 -3.81 10.60 7.59
N MET A 85 -2.53 10.95 7.68
CA MET A 85 -2.03 12.29 7.35
C MET A 85 -2.33 12.68 5.91
N LEU A 86 -2.12 11.74 4.98
CA LEU A 86 -2.45 11.92 3.56
C LEU A 86 -3.96 12.12 3.35
N LEU A 87 -4.81 11.35 4.02
CA LEU A 87 -6.27 11.53 3.95
C LEU A 87 -6.73 12.88 4.53
N MET A 88 -6.08 13.37 5.58
CA MET A 88 -6.36 14.69 6.15
C MET A 88 -5.94 15.81 5.20
N TYR A 89 -4.75 15.69 4.59
CA TYR A 89 -4.24 16.65 3.62
C TYR A 89 -5.18 16.82 2.41
N TYR A 90 -5.71 15.72 1.88
CA TYR A 90 -6.61 15.73 0.72
C TYR A 90 -8.10 15.95 1.05
N LYS A 91 -8.46 16.26 2.31
CA LYS A 91 -9.88 16.37 2.73
C LYS A 91 -10.68 17.38 1.89
N ASN A 92 -10.13 18.57 1.69
CA ASN A 92 -10.82 19.67 1.02
C ASN A 92 -10.63 19.66 -0.51
N SER A 93 -10.10 18.58 -1.07
CA SER A 93 -9.78 18.51 -2.49
C SER A 93 -10.97 18.01 -3.33
N LYS A 94 -10.91 18.18 -4.67
CA LYS A 94 -11.98 17.79 -5.61
C LYS A 94 -11.47 16.90 -6.74
N GLY A 95 -12.29 15.93 -7.18
CA GLY A 95 -12.09 15.13 -8.40
C GLY A 95 -10.70 14.53 -8.53
N ARG A 96 -9.91 15.03 -9.50
CA ARG A 96 -8.52 14.64 -9.82
C ARG A 96 -7.59 14.52 -8.61
N SER A 97 -7.82 15.27 -7.53
CA SER A 97 -7.06 15.14 -6.29
C SER A 97 -7.33 13.83 -5.54
N TYR A 98 -8.54 13.28 -5.58
CA TYR A 98 -8.88 12.00 -4.95
C TYR A 98 -8.24 10.82 -5.69
N ARG A 99 -8.12 10.92 -7.02
CA ARG A 99 -7.32 9.98 -7.81
C ARG A 99 -5.85 10.02 -7.38
N ARG A 100 -5.26 11.21 -7.31
CA ARG A 100 -3.87 11.38 -6.83
C ARG A 100 -3.71 10.88 -5.39
N GLN A 101 -4.69 11.09 -4.52
CA GLN A 101 -4.72 10.55 -3.17
C GLN A 101 -4.63 9.02 -3.17
N GLY A 102 -5.47 8.33 -3.96
CA GLY A 102 -5.45 6.86 -4.07
C GLY A 102 -4.13 6.31 -4.62
N GLN A 103 -3.57 6.98 -5.63
CA GLN A 103 -2.27 6.63 -6.18
C GLN A 103 -1.14 6.82 -5.14
N MET A 104 -1.15 7.91 -4.38
CA MET A 104 -0.21 8.16 -3.28
C MET A 104 -0.34 7.12 -2.16
N LEU A 105 -1.57 6.74 -1.77
CA LEU A 105 -1.80 5.66 -0.81
C LEU A 105 -1.19 4.33 -1.27
N THR A 106 -1.31 4.03 -2.57
CA THR A 106 -0.72 2.84 -3.18
C THR A 106 0.80 2.86 -3.14
N VAL A 107 1.42 3.99 -3.48
CA VAL A 107 2.88 4.16 -3.41
C VAL A 107 3.39 4.05 -1.99
N VAL A 108 2.71 4.68 -1.03
CA VAL A 108 3.03 4.55 0.41
C VAL A 108 3.00 3.09 0.83
N GLU A 109 1.96 2.33 0.48
CA GLU A 109 1.89 0.90 0.84
C GLU A 109 3.02 0.08 0.22
N TYR A 110 3.32 0.26 -1.07
CA TYR A 110 4.38 -0.50 -1.73
C TYR A 110 5.78 -0.15 -1.20
N PHE A 111 6.03 1.12 -0.89
CA PHE A 111 7.25 1.53 -0.21
C PHE A 111 7.41 0.82 1.14
N LEU A 112 6.33 0.77 1.93
CA LEU A 112 6.35 0.13 3.24
C LEU A 112 6.40 -1.39 3.15
N LEU A 113 5.82 -2.02 2.13
CA LEU A 113 5.98 -3.45 1.87
C LEU A 113 7.43 -3.81 1.54
N LEU A 114 8.12 -2.97 0.76
CA LEU A 114 9.54 -3.12 0.47
C LEU A 114 10.37 -2.95 1.73
N TYR A 115 10.13 -1.88 2.50
CA TYR A 115 10.87 -1.65 3.74
C TYR A 115 10.64 -2.75 4.78
N ARG A 116 9.40 -3.22 4.96
CA ARG A 116 9.08 -4.38 5.82
C ARG A 116 9.74 -5.67 5.34
N ALA A 117 9.96 -5.83 4.04
CA ALA A 117 10.71 -6.96 3.52
C ALA A 117 12.18 -6.88 3.92
N LEU A 118 12.74 -5.71 4.16
CA LEU A 118 14.14 -5.57 4.56
C LEU A 118 14.37 -5.76 6.06
N LEU A 119 13.37 -5.52 6.92
CA LEU A 119 13.51 -5.58 8.39
C LEU A 119 14.04 -6.93 8.93
N PRO A 120 13.58 -8.11 8.45
CA PRO A 120 14.07 -9.39 8.97
C PRO A 120 15.49 -9.71 8.54
N ALA A 121 15.96 -9.15 7.41
CA ALA A 121 17.24 -9.48 6.80
C ALA A 121 18.44 -9.32 7.77
N PRO A 122 18.66 -8.17 8.44
CA PRO A 122 19.78 -8.03 9.36
C PRO A 122 19.71 -8.96 10.58
N VAL A 123 18.49 -9.30 11.03
CA VAL A 123 18.28 -10.20 12.19
C VAL A 123 18.59 -11.63 11.81
N TRP A 124 18.02 -12.13 10.71
CA TRP A 124 18.26 -13.49 10.23
C TRP A 124 19.66 -13.71 9.73
N TYR A 125 20.25 -12.72 9.05
CA TYR A 125 21.65 -12.78 8.65
C TYR A 125 22.56 -12.99 9.86
N ARG A 126 22.34 -12.24 10.95
CA ARG A 126 23.08 -12.41 12.20
C ARG A 126 22.84 -13.77 12.85
N PHE A 127 21.61 -14.27 12.82
CA PHE A 127 21.23 -15.57 13.37
C PHE A 127 21.87 -16.74 12.61
N PHE A 128 21.75 -16.78 11.28
CA PHE A 128 22.25 -17.88 10.45
C PHE A 128 23.77 -17.91 10.36
N LEU A 129 24.46 -16.78 10.53
CA LEU A 129 25.92 -16.75 10.65
C LEU A 129 26.46 -17.32 11.96
N ASN A 130 25.60 -17.77 12.90
CA ASN A 130 26.07 -18.40 14.12
C ASN A 130 26.76 -19.76 13.82
N LYS A 131 28.08 -19.78 13.98
CA LYS A 131 28.92 -20.97 13.75
C LYS A 131 28.76 -22.05 14.82
N GLU A 132 28.13 -21.75 15.95
CA GLU A 132 27.84 -22.74 17.01
C GLU A 132 26.96 -23.89 16.51
N TYR A 133 26.11 -23.65 15.51
CA TYR A 133 25.30 -24.68 14.86
C TYR A 133 26.07 -25.53 13.84
N GLY A 134 27.36 -25.28 13.66
CA GLY A 134 28.23 -25.91 12.67
C GLY A 134 28.46 -25.03 11.44
N SER A 135 29.71 -25.00 10.97
CA SER A 135 30.15 -24.13 9.87
C SER A 135 29.42 -24.40 8.54
N LEU A 136 29.21 -25.68 8.21
CA LEU A 136 28.51 -26.09 7.00
C LEU A 136 27.03 -25.68 7.04
N PHE A 137 26.35 -25.95 8.16
CA PHE A 137 24.94 -25.57 8.34
C PHE A 137 24.76 -24.05 8.26
N SER A 138 25.61 -23.29 8.94
CA SER A 138 25.61 -21.82 8.92
C SER A 138 25.81 -21.26 7.50
N SER A 139 26.79 -21.77 6.75
CA SER A 139 27.07 -21.32 5.38
C SER A 139 25.91 -21.64 4.43
N LEU A 140 25.37 -22.86 4.48
CA LEU A 140 24.30 -23.31 3.59
C LEU A 140 22.99 -22.56 3.86
N THR A 141 22.58 -22.45 5.12
CA THR A 141 21.34 -21.76 5.50
C THR A 141 21.41 -20.27 5.20
N THR A 142 22.55 -19.62 5.48
CA THR A 142 22.76 -18.21 5.12
C THR A 142 22.68 -17.99 3.61
N GLY A 143 23.34 -18.84 2.80
CA GLY A 143 23.31 -18.74 1.35
C GLY A 143 21.90 -18.92 0.77
N LEU A 144 21.18 -19.93 1.24
CA LEU A 144 19.79 -20.19 0.83
C LEU A 144 18.87 -19.04 1.22
N TYR A 145 18.98 -18.55 2.46
CA TYR A 145 18.21 -17.42 2.95
C TYR A 145 18.44 -16.16 2.11
N LEU A 146 19.71 -15.79 1.88
CA LEU A 146 20.06 -14.61 1.07
C LEU A 146 19.54 -14.71 -0.37
N THR A 147 19.53 -15.91 -0.95
CA THR A 147 19.00 -16.14 -2.30
C THR A 147 17.50 -15.88 -2.35
N PHE A 148 16.71 -16.51 -1.47
CA PHE A 148 15.26 -16.24 -1.38
C PHE A 148 14.97 -14.79 -0.98
N LYS A 149 15.84 -14.18 -0.18
CA LYS A 149 15.67 -12.80 0.23
C LYS A 149 15.87 -11.84 -0.93
N LEU A 150 16.89 -12.07 -1.75
CA LEU A 150 17.17 -11.28 -2.95
C LEU A 150 16.01 -11.34 -3.93
N THR A 151 15.49 -12.53 -4.24
CA THR A 151 14.33 -12.67 -5.14
C THR A 151 13.11 -11.94 -4.59
N SER A 152 12.80 -12.11 -3.30
CA SER A 152 11.70 -11.41 -2.65
C SER A 152 11.85 -9.89 -2.70
N VAL A 153 13.04 -9.35 -2.45
CA VAL A 153 13.31 -7.91 -2.52
C VAL A 153 13.16 -7.39 -3.96
N VAL A 154 13.66 -8.11 -4.95
CA VAL A 154 13.52 -7.75 -6.38
C VAL A 154 12.05 -7.63 -6.77
N GLU A 155 11.20 -8.60 -6.39
CA GLU A 155 9.75 -8.55 -6.65
C GLU A 155 9.09 -7.31 -6.02
N LYS A 156 9.47 -6.96 -4.78
CA LYS A 156 8.94 -5.77 -4.09
C LYS A 156 9.42 -4.47 -4.72
N VAL A 157 10.69 -4.40 -5.15
CA VAL A 157 11.24 -3.26 -5.87
C VAL A 157 10.50 -3.05 -7.20
N GLN A 158 10.31 -4.11 -7.99
CA GLN A 158 9.55 -4.03 -9.24
C GLN A 158 8.11 -3.53 -9.01
N SER A 159 7.44 -4.06 -7.99
CA SER A 159 6.10 -3.62 -7.58
C SER A 159 6.06 -2.14 -7.19
N PHE A 160 7.04 -1.69 -6.39
CA PHE A 160 7.15 -0.29 -5.97
C PHE A 160 7.45 0.65 -7.14
N LEU A 161 8.37 0.28 -8.03
CA LEU A 161 8.68 1.06 -9.24
C LEU A 161 7.45 1.16 -10.17
N THR A 162 6.67 0.09 -10.27
CA THR A 162 5.41 0.09 -11.04
C THR A 162 4.40 1.05 -10.42
N ALA A 163 4.25 1.05 -9.09
CA ALA A 163 3.40 2.01 -8.39
C ALA A 163 3.88 3.47 -8.56
N LEU A 164 5.19 3.71 -8.53
CA LEU A 164 5.78 5.04 -8.80
C LEU A 164 5.52 5.51 -10.22
N ARG A 165 5.71 4.63 -11.22
CA ARG A 165 5.42 4.94 -12.63
C ARG A 165 3.94 5.27 -12.85
N ALA A 166 3.05 4.63 -12.11
CA ALA A 166 1.61 4.94 -12.14
C ALA A 166 1.28 6.35 -11.62
N LEU A 167 2.17 7.02 -10.87
CA LEU A 167 2.03 8.43 -10.53
C LEU A 167 2.27 9.37 -11.72
N SER A 168 3.18 8.97 -12.60
CA SER A 168 3.61 9.76 -13.76
C SER A 168 2.70 9.55 -14.97
N HIS A 169 2.11 8.37 -15.12
CA HIS A 169 1.21 8.06 -16.21
C HIS A 169 -0.14 8.75 -16.00
N LYS A 170 -0.37 9.85 -16.74
CA LYS A 170 -1.69 10.48 -16.87
C LYS A 170 -2.72 9.56 -17.54
N ASP A 171 -2.27 8.70 -18.44
CA ASP A 171 -3.17 7.96 -19.34
C ASP A 171 -3.11 6.45 -19.09
N PHE A 172 -4.16 5.92 -18.44
CA PHE A 172 -4.55 4.53 -18.63
C PHE A 172 -5.62 4.55 -19.72
N HIS A 173 -5.30 4.10 -20.93
CA HIS A 173 -6.25 4.01 -22.05
C HIS A 173 -7.24 2.84 -21.85
N TYR A 174 -8.19 3.00 -20.92
CA TYR A 174 -9.38 2.15 -20.81
C TYR A 174 -10.35 2.35 -21.99
N GLY A 175 -10.15 3.42 -22.76
CA GLY A 175 -10.98 3.84 -23.86
C GLY A 175 -10.40 5.05 -24.60
N SER A 176 -11.26 5.70 -25.39
CA SER A 176 -11.01 6.98 -26.06
C SER A 176 -12.03 8.01 -25.61
N TYR A 177 -11.72 9.30 -25.73
CA TYR A 177 -12.73 10.35 -25.53
C TYR A 177 -13.90 10.14 -26.50
N ALA A 178 -15.13 10.21 -25.98
CA ALA A 178 -16.34 10.07 -26.79
C ALA A 178 -16.64 11.38 -27.51
N THR A 179 -17.10 11.29 -28.76
CA THR A 179 -17.58 12.47 -29.50
C THR A 179 -18.96 12.90 -29.01
N SER A 180 -19.35 14.14 -29.28
CA SER A 180 -20.66 14.66 -28.85
C SER A 180 -21.81 13.88 -29.48
N GLU A 181 -21.66 13.37 -30.71
CA GLU A 181 -22.65 12.53 -31.38
C GLU A 181 -22.80 11.15 -30.70
N GLN A 182 -21.69 10.57 -30.21
CA GLN A 182 -21.73 9.29 -29.50
C GLN A 182 -22.44 9.43 -28.15
N VAL A 183 -22.22 10.55 -27.46
CA VAL A 183 -22.88 10.86 -26.19
C VAL A 183 -24.37 11.10 -26.41
N SER A 184 -24.77 11.87 -27.42
CA SER A 184 -26.19 12.12 -27.71
C SER A 184 -26.93 10.85 -28.12
N ALA A 185 -26.30 9.94 -28.87
CA ALA A 185 -26.90 8.67 -29.26
C ALA A 185 -27.12 7.69 -28.10
N THR A 186 -26.31 7.77 -27.03
CA THR A 186 -26.34 6.83 -25.90
C THR A 186 -27.08 7.40 -24.68
N GLY A 187 -27.40 8.69 -24.71
CA GLY A 187 -27.88 9.46 -23.55
C GLY A 187 -26.73 10.20 -22.88
N ASP A 188 -26.96 11.47 -22.51
CA ASP A 188 -25.94 12.37 -21.98
C ASP A 188 -25.73 12.22 -20.46
N MET A 189 -26.36 11.24 -19.83
CA MET A 189 -26.31 11.00 -18.39
C MET A 189 -25.35 9.85 -18.05
N CYS A 190 -24.41 10.09 -17.14
CA CYS A 190 -23.47 9.06 -16.68
C CYS A 190 -24.17 8.05 -15.77
N ALA A 191 -24.08 6.76 -16.06
CA ALA A 191 -24.68 5.71 -15.21
C ALA A 191 -24.03 5.55 -13.82
N ILE A 192 -22.87 6.19 -13.56
CA ILE A 192 -22.19 6.14 -12.25
C ILE A 192 -22.63 7.30 -11.37
N CYS A 193 -22.47 8.55 -11.83
CA CYS A 193 -22.85 9.73 -11.02
C CYS A 193 -24.31 10.17 -11.21
N GLN A 194 -25.01 9.64 -12.22
CA GLN A 194 -26.37 10.05 -12.59
C GLN A 194 -26.51 11.54 -12.89
N GLU A 195 -25.42 12.17 -13.33
CA GLU A 195 -25.36 13.55 -13.80
C GLU A 195 -24.94 13.58 -15.27
N LYS A 196 -25.04 14.77 -15.90
CA LYS A 196 -24.58 14.97 -17.27
C LYS A 196 -23.09 14.63 -17.40
N MET A 197 -22.72 13.93 -18.47
CA MET A 197 -21.35 13.45 -18.64
C MET A 197 -20.37 14.62 -18.80
N HIS A 198 -19.38 14.67 -17.91
CA HIS A 198 -18.23 15.57 -18.01
C HIS A 198 -17.00 14.78 -18.48
N THR A 199 -16.34 15.26 -19.53
CA THR A 199 -15.18 14.56 -20.17
C THR A 199 -15.49 13.07 -20.43
N PRO A 200 -16.45 12.77 -21.32
CA PRO A 200 -16.94 11.41 -21.53
C PRO A 200 -15.87 10.51 -22.17
N ILE A 201 -15.71 9.30 -21.63
CA ILE A 201 -14.81 8.28 -22.16
C ILE A 201 -15.62 7.08 -22.65
N LEU A 202 -15.40 6.70 -23.90
CA LEU A 202 -15.90 5.50 -24.54
C LEU A 202 -14.97 4.33 -24.25
N LEU A 203 -15.43 3.38 -23.44
CA LEU A 203 -14.70 2.13 -23.19
C LEU A 203 -14.63 1.24 -24.43
N ARG A 204 -13.70 0.29 -24.45
CA ARG A 204 -13.59 -0.72 -25.53
C ARG A 204 -14.87 -1.55 -25.72
N CYS A 205 -15.62 -1.77 -24.64
CA CYS A 205 -16.93 -2.42 -24.65
C CYS A 205 -18.09 -1.48 -25.07
N LYS A 206 -17.77 -0.29 -25.60
CA LYS A 206 -18.70 0.72 -26.12
C LYS A 206 -19.62 1.43 -25.12
N HIS A 207 -19.37 1.29 -23.81
CA HIS A 207 -20.09 2.06 -22.78
C HIS A 207 -19.38 3.38 -22.49
N ILE A 208 -20.14 4.45 -22.22
CA ILE A 208 -19.64 5.80 -22.00
C ILE A 208 -19.91 6.25 -20.56
N PHE A 209 -18.90 6.83 -19.92
CA PHE A 209 -18.97 7.38 -18.57
C PHE A 209 -18.14 8.66 -18.47
N CYS A 210 -18.31 9.44 -17.39
CA CYS A 210 -17.33 10.48 -17.05
C CYS A 210 -15.95 9.84 -16.82
N GLU A 211 -14.88 10.46 -17.32
CA GLU A 211 -13.49 10.06 -17.07
C GLU A 211 -13.22 9.81 -15.57
N ASP A 212 -13.62 10.75 -14.71
CA ASP A 212 -13.38 10.66 -13.27
C ASP A 212 -14.15 9.48 -12.64
N CYS A 213 -15.40 9.26 -13.05
CA CYS A 213 -16.26 8.22 -12.50
C CYS A 213 -15.74 6.81 -12.85
N VAL A 214 -15.39 6.60 -14.12
CA VAL A 214 -14.92 5.29 -14.57
C VAL A 214 -13.49 5.00 -14.12
N SER A 215 -12.65 6.03 -14.02
CA SER A 215 -11.31 5.91 -13.42
C SER A 215 -11.40 5.47 -11.96
N GLU A 216 -12.32 6.05 -11.18
CA GLU A 216 -12.53 5.65 -9.79
C GLU A 216 -13.08 4.22 -9.67
N TRP A 217 -14.00 3.84 -10.55
CA TRP A 217 -14.49 2.46 -10.61
C TRP A 217 -13.33 1.48 -10.83
N PHE A 218 -12.40 1.81 -11.73
CA PHE A 218 -11.26 0.95 -12.06
C PHE A 218 -10.15 0.89 -10.99
N GLU A 219 -10.25 1.68 -9.92
CA GLU A 219 -9.39 1.51 -8.74
C GLU A 219 -9.81 0.30 -7.89
N ARG A 220 -11.07 -0.13 -8.00
CA ARG A 220 -11.64 -1.24 -7.21
C ARG A 220 -11.96 -2.45 -8.07
N GLU A 221 -12.57 -2.20 -9.22
CA GLU A 221 -13.02 -3.22 -10.16
C GLU A 221 -12.18 -3.19 -11.43
N ARG A 222 -12.17 -4.27 -12.22
CA ARG A 222 -11.47 -4.30 -13.52
C ARG A 222 -12.43 -4.39 -14.71
N THR A 223 -13.72 -4.35 -14.43
CA THR A 223 -14.79 -4.68 -15.35
C THR A 223 -15.66 -3.46 -15.61
N CYS A 224 -16.28 -3.38 -16.79
CA CYS A 224 -17.23 -2.30 -17.08
C CYS A 224 -18.40 -2.32 -16.06
N PRO A 225 -18.81 -1.17 -15.49
CA PRO A 225 -19.94 -1.10 -14.57
C PRO A 225 -21.27 -1.64 -15.13
N LEU A 226 -21.46 -1.55 -16.45
CA LEU A 226 -22.71 -1.94 -17.11
C LEU A 226 -22.69 -3.40 -17.59
N CYS A 227 -21.67 -3.81 -18.35
CA CYS A 227 -21.64 -5.13 -18.97
C CYS A 227 -20.64 -6.12 -18.35
N ARG A 228 -19.88 -5.70 -17.35
CA ARG A 228 -18.83 -6.49 -16.68
C ARG A 228 -17.70 -7.01 -17.59
N ALA A 229 -17.62 -6.55 -18.84
CA ALA A 229 -16.50 -6.86 -19.72
C ALA A 229 -15.17 -6.41 -19.08
N LEU A 230 -14.12 -7.23 -19.17
CA LEU A 230 -12.81 -6.90 -18.62
C LEU A 230 -12.17 -5.76 -19.42
N VAL A 231 -11.83 -4.66 -18.74
CA VAL A 231 -11.26 -3.44 -19.37
C VAL A 231 -9.79 -3.27 -19.01
N LYS A 232 -9.38 -3.67 -17.80
CA LYS A 232 -8.00 -3.56 -17.31
C LYS A 232 -7.37 -4.95 -17.17
N PRO A 233 -6.16 -5.21 -17.73
CA PRO A 233 -5.44 -6.45 -17.46
C PRO A 233 -5.10 -6.60 -15.98
N ALA A 234 -4.61 -7.77 -15.58
CA ALA A 234 -4.21 -8.05 -14.21
C ALA A 234 -2.95 -7.25 -13.81
N ASP A 235 -3.14 -5.96 -13.55
CA ASP A 235 -2.10 -5.09 -13.03
C ASP A 235 -1.92 -5.28 -11.53
N LEU A 236 -0.83 -4.70 -11.02
CA LEU A 236 -0.53 -4.49 -9.61
C LEU A 236 -1.80 -4.20 -8.78
N ARG A 237 -1.92 -4.85 -7.61
CA ARG A 237 -3.04 -4.61 -6.68
C ARG A 237 -3.04 -3.14 -6.24
N SER A 238 -4.14 -2.43 -6.47
CA SER A 238 -4.31 -1.06 -5.94
C SER A 238 -4.54 -1.10 -4.43
N PHE A 239 -3.92 -0.16 -3.72
CA PHE A 239 -4.21 0.14 -2.31
C PHE A 239 -4.79 1.55 -2.18
N GLY A 240 -5.41 2.07 -3.25
CA GLY A 240 -6.03 3.38 -3.30
C GLY A 240 -7.24 3.52 -2.37
N ASP A 241 -7.82 2.40 -1.92
CA ASP A 241 -8.85 2.35 -0.88
C ASP A 241 -8.30 2.62 0.53
N GLY A 242 -6.98 2.73 0.69
CA GLY A 242 -6.30 2.95 1.97
C GLY A 242 -6.05 1.67 2.76
N SER A 243 -6.32 0.49 2.19
CA SER A 243 -6.03 -0.79 2.85
C SER A 243 -4.53 -0.98 3.09
N THR A 244 -4.20 -1.71 4.15
CA THR A 244 -2.84 -2.11 4.53
C THR A 244 -2.74 -3.63 4.55
N SER A 245 -1.67 -4.19 4.00
CA SER A 245 -1.41 -5.62 4.02
C SER A 245 -1.19 -6.13 5.44
N LEU A 246 -1.99 -7.12 5.81
CA LEU A 246 -1.99 -7.66 7.17
C LEU A 246 -1.03 -8.85 7.37
N PHE A 247 -0.43 -9.34 6.30
CA PHE A 247 0.52 -10.45 6.34
C PHE A 247 1.82 -10.05 7.05
N PHE A 248 2.31 -10.89 7.96
CA PHE A 248 3.57 -10.68 8.66
C PHE A 248 4.75 -11.10 7.77
N GLN A 249 5.76 -10.25 7.66
CA GLN A 249 6.97 -10.55 6.91
C GLN A 249 8.04 -11.04 7.89
N LEU A 250 7.96 -12.33 8.24
CA LEU A 250 8.86 -12.92 9.22
C LEU A 250 10.22 -13.27 8.64
N PHE A 251 10.32 -13.56 7.35
CA PHE A 251 11.55 -14.02 6.69
C PHE A 251 12.01 -13.03 5.63
#